data_AF-A0AAV9DB03-F1
#
_entry.id   AF-A0AAV9DB03-F1
#
_cell.length_a   1.000
_cell.length_b   1.000
_cell.length_c   1.000
_cell.angle_alpha   90.00
_cell.angle_beta   90.00
_cell.angle_gamma   90.00
#
_symmetry.space_group_name_H-M   'P 1'
#
loop_
_entity.id
_entity.type
_entity.pdbx_description
1 polymer ?
#
loop_
_entity_poly.entity_id
_entity_poly.type
_entity_poly.pdbx_seq_one_letter_code
_entity_poly.pdbx_strand_id
1 'polypeptide(L)'
;MAYGRSGSFGDMRSVVRIMEGSGHALDTVGANVVLSCYGDHGELPEMVSWLRKMRDSGIKFSIRTCNSVLNSCPMISSMLRDPGTFPQSIRELIKELEKAASPAEVELVQELVKSSVLDGVLKWSPSEVKLDLHGLHLGSVYVILLQWLDMLRDRLCSTEGGCVPLEVTVVCGSGKHNSVRGQSLVKDLVSEMMFKLSSPLRIDRNNVGRFIVKGKEWASSNLIGALCWKFAKLSYNEIAREGKDGISCSEEPVEATIFA
;
A
#
# COMPACT_ATOMS: atom_id res chain seq x y z
N MET A 1 -23.12 -3.37 -19.83
CA MET A 1 -22.50 -4.69 -19.55
C MET A 1 -22.03 -5.41 -20.83
N ALA A 2 -22.78 -5.39 -21.93
CA ALA A 2 -22.37 -6.06 -23.19
C ALA A 2 -21.18 -5.36 -23.90
N TYR A 3 -21.24 -4.03 -24.09
CA TYR A 3 -20.20 -3.27 -24.80
C TYR A 3 -18.81 -3.31 -24.17
N GLY A 4 -18.76 -3.43 -22.83
CA GLY A 4 -17.51 -3.51 -22.10
C GLY A 4 -16.78 -4.85 -22.26
N ARG A 5 -17.50 -5.95 -22.54
CA ARG A 5 -16.91 -7.26 -22.82
C ARG A 5 -16.45 -7.41 -24.27
N SER A 6 -16.98 -6.60 -25.17
CA SER A 6 -16.63 -6.61 -26.59
C SER A 6 -15.49 -5.64 -26.95
N GLY A 7 -14.88 -4.96 -25.97
CA GLY A 7 -13.85 -3.94 -26.19
C GLY A 7 -14.37 -2.67 -26.88
N SER A 8 -15.69 -2.49 -26.97
CA SER A 8 -16.33 -1.38 -27.69
C SER A 8 -16.36 -0.11 -26.81
N PHE A 9 -15.18 0.47 -26.54
CA PHE A 9 -15.05 1.62 -25.63
C PHE A 9 -15.75 2.89 -26.14
N GLY A 10 -15.87 3.05 -27.47
CA GLY A 10 -16.63 4.15 -28.06
C GLY A 10 -18.10 4.14 -27.66
N ASP A 11 -18.74 2.98 -27.73
CA ASP A 11 -20.14 2.80 -27.34
C ASP A 11 -20.30 2.93 -25.83
N MET A 12 -19.37 2.35 -25.06
CA MET A 12 -19.37 2.48 -23.60
C MET A 12 -19.31 3.95 -23.16
N ARG A 13 -18.41 4.76 -23.73
CA ARG A 13 -18.31 6.19 -23.43
C ARG A 13 -19.55 6.96 -23.88
N SER A 14 -20.15 6.57 -25.01
CA SER A 14 -21.38 7.19 -25.52
C SER A 14 -22.56 6.96 -24.57
N VAL A 15 -22.72 5.73 -24.08
CA VAL A 15 -23.77 5.39 -23.10
C VAL A 15 -23.58 6.16 -21.79
N VAL A 16 -22.34 6.24 -21.28
CA VAL A 16 -22.03 7.03 -20.08
C VAL A 16 -22.41 8.51 -20.27
N ARG A 17 -22.04 9.10 -21.41
CA ARG A 17 -22.36 10.51 -21.71
C ARG A 17 -23.87 10.76 -21.83
N ILE A 18 -24.61 9.86 -22.47
CA ILE A 18 -26.08 9.97 -22.59
C ILE A 18 -26.73 9.90 -21.20
N MET A 19 -26.25 8.99 -20.34
CA MET A 19 -26.76 8.84 -18.98
C MET A 19 -26.52 10.10 -18.14
N GLU A 20 -25.30 10.64 -18.18
CA GLU A 20 -24.93 11.88 -17.49
C GLU A 20 -25.72 13.08 -18.04
N GLY A 21 -25.86 13.19 -19.37
CA GLY A 21 -26.66 14.23 -20.03
C GLY A 21 -28.15 14.15 -19.73
N SER A 22 -28.64 12.99 -19.29
CA SER A 22 -30.02 12.78 -18.83
C SER A 22 -30.19 13.05 -17.34
N GLY A 23 -29.21 13.68 -16.69
CA GLY A 23 -29.23 14.02 -15.25
C GLY A 23 -28.94 12.87 -14.30
N HIS A 24 -28.51 11.71 -14.81
CA HIS A 24 -28.19 10.54 -13.99
C HIS A 24 -26.67 10.43 -13.82
N ALA A 25 -26.17 10.86 -12.66
CA ALA A 25 -24.76 10.71 -12.32
C ALA A 25 -24.39 9.22 -12.11
N LEU A 26 -23.18 8.84 -12.48
CA LEU A 26 -22.65 7.52 -12.17
C LEU A 26 -22.48 7.34 -10.66
N ASP A 27 -22.97 6.23 -10.14
CA ASP A 27 -22.64 5.78 -8.80
C ASP A 27 -21.33 4.97 -8.80
N THR A 28 -20.84 4.63 -7.60
CA THR A 28 -19.63 3.83 -7.42
C THR A 28 -19.70 2.46 -8.12
N VAL A 29 -20.89 1.87 -8.26
CA VAL A 29 -21.05 0.57 -8.91
C VAL A 29 -20.87 0.69 -10.41
N GLY A 30 -21.59 1.61 -11.05
CA GLY A 30 -21.50 1.87 -12.49
C GLY A 30 -20.10 2.33 -12.90
N ALA A 31 -19.48 3.20 -12.09
CA ALA A 31 -18.11 3.65 -12.34
C ALA A 31 -17.09 2.49 -12.29
N ASN A 32 -17.24 1.55 -11.35
CA ASN A 32 -16.38 0.37 -11.27
C ASN A 32 -16.61 -0.63 -12.41
N VAL A 33 -17.80 -0.68 -13.01
CA VAL A 33 -18.05 -1.49 -14.21
C VAL A 33 -17.22 -0.97 -15.37
N VAL A 34 -17.27 0.34 -15.65
CA VAL A 34 -16.48 0.97 -16.72
C VAL A 34 -14.98 0.74 -16.49
N LEU A 35 -14.50 0.98 -15.27
CA LEU A 35 -13.11 0.78 -14.89
C LEU A 35 -12.64 -0.66 -15.13
N SER A 36 -13.46 -1.65 -14.75
CA SER A 36 -13.14 -3.06 -14.94
C SER A 36 -13.06 -3.42 -16.43
N CYS A 37 -13.91 -2.83 -17.28
CA CYS A 37 -13.86 -3.09 -18.71
C CYS A 37 -12.54 -2.62 -19.33
N TYR A 38 -12.05 -1.44 -18.95
CA TYR A 38 -10.71 -0.99 -19.36
C TYR A 38 -9.61 -1.89 -18.82
N GLY A 39 -9.71 -2.29 -17.55
CA GLY A 39 -8.75 -3.18 -16.90
C GLY A 39 -8.65 -4.57 -17.54
N ASP A 40 -9.78 -5.16 -17.93
CA ASP A 40 -9.86 -6.47 -18.57
C ASP A 40 -9.19 -6.48 -19.96
N HIS A 41 -9.03 -5.31 -20.59
CA HIS A 41 -8.38 -5.14 -21.90
C HIS A 41 -6.98 -4.53 -21.79
N GLY A 42 -6.48 -4.27 -20.58
CA GLY A 42 -5.16 -3.68 -20.36
C GLY A 42 -5.04 -2.21 -20.79
N GLU A 43 -6.17 -1.50 -20.93
CA GLU A 43 -6.22 -0.10 -21.36
C GLU A 43 -5.87 0.85 -20.20
N LEU A 44 -4.63 0.77 -19.69
CA LEU A 44 -4.18 1.54 -18.53
C LEU A 44 -4.36 3.06 -18.69
N PRO A 45 -4.07 3.69 -19.85
CA PRO A 45 -4.29 5.13 -20.02
C PRO A 45 -5.75 5.56 -19.87
N GLU A 46 -6.69 4.73 -20.33
CA GLU A 46 -8.12 4.98 -20.16
C GLU A 46 -8.54 4.79 -18.69
N MET A 47 -7.97 3.80 -18.00
CA MET A 47 -8.18 3.63 -16.55
C MET A 47 -7.72 4.87 -15.76
N VAL A 48 -6.56 5.46 -16.10
CA VAL A 48 -6.07 6.68 -15.46
C VAL A 48 -7.06 7.83 -15.65
N SER A 49 -7.48 8.05 -16.90
CA SER A 49 -8.44 9.10 -17.25
C SER A 49 -9.78 8.90 -16.50
N TRP A 50 -10.19 7.64 -16.35
CA TRP A 50 -11.41 7.29 -15.64
C TRP A 50 -11.31 7.48 -14.12
N LEU A 51 -10.21 7.10 -13.48
CA LEU A 51 -9.99 7.33 -12.04
C LEU A 51 -10.01 8.83 -11.71
N ARG A 52 -9.39 9.66 -12.57
CA ARG A 52 -9.44 11.12 -12.44
C ARG A 52 -10.88 11.62 -12.53
N LYS A 53 -11.64 11.17 -13.54
CA LYS A 53 -13.06 11.52 -13.65
C LYS A 53 -13.87 11.11 -12.41
N MET A 54 -13.66 9.90 -11.88
CA MET A 54 -14.32 9.43 -10.67
C MET A 54 -14.03 10.37 -9.48
N ARG A 55 -12.75 10.70 -9.26
CA ARG A 55 -12.32 11.64 -8.21
C ARG A 55 -12.93 13.02 -8.39
N ASP A 56 -12.85 13.58 -9.60
CA ASP A 56 -13.33 14.93 -9.90
C ASP A 56 -14.87 15.02 -9.82
N SER A 57 -15.56 13.88 -9.97
CA SER A 57 -17.01 13.76 -9.77
C SER A 57 -17.40 13.42 -8.32
N GLY A 58 -16.45 13.39 -7.38
CA GLY A 58 -16.68 13.07 -5.96
C GLY A 58 -16.97 11.59 -5.68
N ILE A 59 -16.77 10.69 -6.63
CA ILE A 59 -16.98 9.25 -6.46
C ILE A 59 -15.78 8.67 -5.70
N LYS A 60 -15.99 8.30 -4.43
CA LYS A 60 -14.95 7.65 -3.62
C LYS A 60 -14.56 6.30 -4.21
N PHE A 61 -13.26 6.02 -4.19
CA PHE A 61 -12.72 4.72 -4.57
C PHE A 61 -13.11 3.67 -3.52
N SER A 62 -13.42 2.46 -3.99
CA SER A 62 -13.76 1.33 -3.13
C SER A 62 -12.70 0.22 -3.24
N ILE A 63 -12.82 -0.80 -2.41
CA ILE A 63 -12.04 -2.06 -2.53
C ILE A 63 -12.12 -2.60 -3.97
N ARG A 64 -13.29 -2.50 -4.62
CA ARG A 64 -13.47 -2.96 -6.00
C ARG A 64 -12.68 -2.10 -6.99
N THR A 65 -12.60 -0.78 -6.77
CA THR A 65 -11.76 0.12 -7.56
C THR A 65 -10.29 -0.29 -7.48
N CYS A 66 -9.76 -0.49 -6.27
CA CYS A 66 -8.38 -0.95 -6.06
C CYS A 66 -8.10 -2.30 -6.71
N ASN A 67 -9.01 -3.28 -6.53
CA ASN A 67 -8.87 -4.60 -7.14
C ASN A 67 -8.81 -4.50 -8.66
N SER A 68 -9.74 -3.77 -9.29
CA SER A 68 -9.75 -3.63 -10.75
C SER A 68 -8.46 -3.01 -11.29
N VAL A 69 -7.95 -1.96 -10.64
CA VAL A 69 -6.71 -1.28 -11.07
C VAL A 69 -5.48 -2.17 -10.86
N LEU A 70 -5.27 -2.67 -9.64
CA LEU A 70 -4.03 -3.34 -9.28
C LEU A 70 -3.91 -4.76 -9.86
N ASN A 71 -5.03 -5.39 -10.26
CA ASN A 71 -4.98 -6.61 -11.07
C ASN A 71 -4.54 -6.34 -12.52
N SER A 72 -4.82 -5.15 -13.04
CA SER A 72 -4.45 -4.76 -14.41
C SER A 72 -3.02 -4.22 -14.50
N CYS A 73 -2.34 -3.99 -13.38
CA CYS A 73 -0.96 -3.52 -13.31
C CYS A 73 0.04 -4.68 -13.57
N PRO A 74 0.69 -4.75 -14.75
CA PRO A 74 1.59 -5.86 -15.10
C PRO A 74 2.88 -5.86 -14.28
N MET A 75 3.45 -4.70 -13.96
CA MET A 75 4.68 -4.61 -13.17
C MET A 75 4.41 -5.02 -11.71
N ILE A 76 3.29 -4.59 -11.12
CA ILE A 76 2.84 -5.07 -9.80
C ILE A 76 2.70 -6.59 -9.79
N SER A 77 2.01 -7.14 -10.79
CA SER A 77 1.83 -8.59 -10.94
C SER A 77 3.15 -9.32 -11.10
N SER A 78 4.14 -8.71 -11.76
CA SER A 78 5.47 -9.27 -11.94
C SER A 78 6.26 -9.32 -10.64
N MET A 79 6.24 -8.24 -9.85
CA MET A 79 6.90 -8.18 -8.53
C MET A 79 6.37 -9.23 -7.55
N LEU A 80 5.10 -9.63 -7.69
CA LEU A 80 4.46 -10.59 -6.79
C LEU A 80 4.69 -12.06 -7.15
N ARG A 81 5.34 -12.35 -8.30
CA ARG A 81 5.74 -13.72 -8.66
C ARG A 81 6.95 -14.21 -7.89
N ASP A 82 7.89 -13.32 -7.60
CA ASP A 82 9.04 -13.59 -6.74
C ASP A 82 9.01 -12.64 -5.55
N PRO A 83 8.36 -13.04 -4.46
CA PRO A 83 8.17 -12.17 -3.32
C PRO A 83 9.48 -11.91 -2.56
N GLY A 84 10.66 -12.42 -2.98
CA GLY A 84 11.95 -12.20 -2.33
C GLY A 84 12.52 -10.78 -2.45
N THR A 85 12.06 -9.96 -3.40
CA THR A 85 12.70 -8.65 -3.73
C THR A 85 11.77 -7.44 -3.77
N PHE A 86 10.48 -7.59 -3.41
CA PHE A 86 9.54 -6.48 -3.53
C PHE A 86 9.87 -5.27 -2.61
N PRO A 87 9.55 -4.04 -3.05
CA PRO A 87 9.60 -2.81 -2.25
C PRO A 87 8.91 -2.91 -0.88
N GLN A 88 9.49 -2.27 0.15
CA GLN A 88 8.98 -2.30 1.53
C GLN A 88 8.35 -0.97 1.96
N SER A 89 8.21 0.00 1.05
CA SER A 89 7.47 1.24 1.25
C SER A 89 6.80 1.68 -0.05
N ILE A 90 5.82 2.58 0.05
CA ILE A 90 5.20 3.19 -1.12
C ILE A 90 6.22 3.99 -1.92
N ARG A 91 7.14 4.69 -1.25
CA ARG A 91 8.22 5.43 -1.92
C ARG A 91 9.08 4.53 -2.80
N GLU A 92 9.53 3.40 -2.27
CA GLU A 92 10.32 2.43 -3.03
C GLU A 92 9.50 1.81 -4.16
N LEU A 93 8.22 1.52 -3.91
CA LEU A 93 7.33 1.00 -4.94
C LEU A 93 7.24 1.95 -6.14
N ILE A 94 6.95 3.23 -5.89
CA ILE A 94 6.85 4.22 -6.96
C ILE A 94 8.17 4.36 -7.71
N LYS A 95 9.32 4.40 -7.02
CA LYS A 95 10.64 4.46 -7.67
C LYS A 95 10.92 3.25 -8.57
N GLU A 96 10.53 2.04 -8.16
CA GLU A 96 10.72 0.85 -8.99
C GLU A 96 9.74 0.82 -10.18
N LEU A 97 8.51 1.30 -10.00
CA LEU A 97 7.57 1.47 -11.10
C LEU A 97 8.05 2.51 -12.11
N GLU A 98 8.60 3.65 -11.68
CA GLU A 98 9.13 4.68 -12.57
C GLU A 98 10.29 4.19 -13.44
N LYS A 99 11.06 3.19 -12.97
CA LYS A 99 12.16 2.59 -13.72
C LYS A 99 11.72 1.55 -14.75
N ALA A 100 10.64 0.81 -14.47
CA ALA A 100 10.34 -0.44 -15.16
C ALA A 100 8.90 -0.57 -15.69
N ALA A 101 7.96 0.26 -15.22
CA ALA A 101 6.56 0.21 -15.60
C ALA A 101 6.22 1.26 -16.68
N SER A 102 5.03 1.13 -17.27
CA SER A 102 4.50 2.17 -18.16
C SER A 102 4.11 3.43 -17.37
N PRO A 103 4.17 4.64 -17.96
CA PRO A 103 3.73 5.87 -17.28
C PRO A 103 2.29 5.78 -16.76
N ALA A 104 1.39 5.16 -17.52
CA ALA A 104 0.01 4.94 -17.11
C ALA A 104 -0.09 4.05 -15.86
N GLU A 105 0.73 3.00 -15.75
CA GLU A 105 0.75 2.15 -14.56
C GLU A 105 1.24 2.91 -13.32
N VAL A 106 2.27 3.74 -13.46
CA VAL A 106 2.76 4.62 -12.37
C VAL A 106 1.64 5.55 -11.91
N GLU A 107 0.97 6.21 -12.86
CA GLU A 107 -0.14 7.13 -12.57
C GLU A 107 -1.32 6.42 -11.88
N LEU A 108 -1.66 5.20 -12.28
CA LEU A 108 -2.70 4.39 -11.63
C LEU A 108 -2.39 4.13 -10.16
N VAL A 109 -1.17 3.67 -9.87
CA VAL A 109 -0.75 3.37 -8.49
C VAL A 109 -0.71 4.66 -7.65
N GLN A 110 -0.22 5.76 -8.22
CA GLN A 110 -0.19 7.06 -7.54
C GLN A 110 -1.60 7.60 -7.22
N GLU A 111 -2.55 7.49 -8.14
CA GLU A 111 -3.94 7.91 -7.90
C GLU A 111 -4.60 7.08 -6.78
N LEU A 112 -4.33 5.78 -6.73
CA LEU A 112 -4.82 4.92 -5.65
C LEU A 112 -4.19 5.24 -4.29
N VAL A 113 -2.87 5.43 -4.24
CA VAL A 113 -2.13 5.73 -3.00
C VAL A 113 -2.57 7.06 -2.39
N LYS A 114 -2.97 8.03 -3.21
CA LYS A 114 -3.52 9.32 -2.76
C LYS A 114 -4.97 9.23 -2.27
N SER A 115 -5.63 8.10 -2.44
CA SER A 115 -7.04 7.92 -2.13
C SER A 115 -7.27 7.44 -0.70
N SER A 116 -8.49 7.61 -0.19
CA SER A 116 -8.91 7.18 1.16
C SER A 116 -9.26 5.69 1.25
N VAL A 117 -8.76 4.82 0.37
CA VAL A 117 -9.17 3.40 0.37
C VAL A 117 -8.66 2.67 1.61
N LEU A 118 -7.49 3.05 2.13
CA LEU A 118 -6.96 2.51 3.38
C LEU A 118 -7.96 2.70 4.54
N ASP A 119 -8.64 3.84 4.60
CA ASP A 119 -9.62 4.15 5.67
C ASP A 119 -10.81 3.19 5.68
N GLY A 120 -11.17 2.62 4.52
CA GLY A 120 -12.25 1.66 4.40
C GLY A 120 -11.91 0.26 4.93
N VAL A 121 -10.62 -0.06 5.05
CA VAL A 121 -10.10 -1.37 5.49
C VAL A 121 -9.37 -1.30 6.82
N LEU A 122 -9.09 -0.10 7.32
CA LEU A 122 -8.37 0.14 8.56
C LEU A 122 -9.31 0.67 9.64
N LYS A 123 -9.35 -0.02 10.77
CA LYS A 123 -9.96 0.50 12.01
C LYS A 123 -8.84 0.85 12.99
N TRP A 124 -8.76 2.12 13.37
CA TRP A 124 -7.80 2.61 14.36
C TRP A 124 -8.49 2.98 15.68
N SER A 125 -7.96 2.49 16.80
CA SER A 125 -8.36 2.88 18.15
C SER A 125 -7.19 2.70 19.13
N PRO A 126 -7.22 3.32 20.32
CA PRO A 126 -6.19 3.10 21.35
C PRO A 126 -6.07 1.63 21.79
N SER A 127 -7.17 0.87 21.76
CA SER A 127 -7.20 -0.53 22.16
C SER A 127 -6.78 -1.49 21.04
N GLU A 128 -7.09 -1.17 19.80
CA GLU A 128 -6.91 -2.07 18.66
C GLU A 128 -6.67 -1.29 17.37
N VAL A 129 -5.65 -1.71 16.62
CA VAL A 129 -5.50 -1.39 15.19
C VAL A 129 -5.78 -2.65 14.39
N LYS A 130 -6.80 -2.60 13.53
CA LYS A 130 -7.23 -3.74 12.72
C LYS A 130 -7.21 -3.37 11.25
N LEU A 131 -6.39 -4.08 10.47
CA LEU A 131 -6.38 -4.03 9.02
C LEU A 131 -7.14 -5.24 8.46
N ASP A 132 -8.24 -5.00 7.76
CA ASP A 132 -9.06 -6.04 7.13
C ASP A 132 -8.78 -6.13 5.63
N LEU A 133 -8.02 -7.16 5.24
CA LEU A 133 -7.63 -7.42 3.86
C LEU A 133 -8.59 -8.40 3.17
N HIS A 134 -9.71 -8.76 3.80
CA HIS A 134 -10.68 -9.65 3.19
C HIS A 134 -11.30 -9.02 1.93
N GLY A 135 -11.39 -9.81 0.86
CA GLY A 135 -11.95 -9.35 -0.41
C GLY A 135 -11.00 -8.52 -1.28
N LEU A 136 -9.77 -8.26 -0.82
CA LEU A 136 -8.72 -7.68 -1.66
C LEU A 136 -8.01 -8.78 -2.48
N HIS A 137 -7.62 -8.43 -3.69
CA HIS A 137 -6.77 -9.26 -4.54
C HIS A 137 -5.29 -9.05 -4.18
N LEU A 138 -4.41 -9.95 -4.64
CA LEU A 138 -2.99 -9.98 -4.23
C LEU A 138 -2.26 -8.63 -4.43
N GLY A 139 -2.44 -8.00 -5.60
CA GLY A 139 -1.88 -6.67 -5.89
C GLY A 139 -2.42 -5.58 -4.95
N SER A 140 -3.70 -5.63 -4.62
CA SER A 140 -4.33 -4.69 -3.69
C SER A 140 -3.89 -4.91 -2.26
N VAL A 141 -3.77 -6.16 -1.81
CA VAL A 141 -3.19 -6.52 -0.51
C VAL A 141 -1.80 -5.94 -0.38
N TYR A 142 -0.94 -6.14 -1.38
CA TYR A 142 0.42 -5.63 -1.38
C TYR A 142 0.48 -4.11 -1.18
N VAL A 143 -0.22 -3.35 -2.03
CA VAL A 143 -0.19 -1.88 -1.98
C VAL A 143 -0.87 -1.33 -0.72
N ILE A 144 -1.97 -1.93 -0.26
CA ILE A 144 -2.63 -1.54 1.00
C ILE A 144 -1.72 -1.84 2.20
N LEU A 145 -1.02 -2.96 2.20
CA LEU A 145 -0.09 -3.30 3.28
C LEU A 145 1.08 -2.32 3.33
N LEU A 146 1.61 -1.89 2.18
CA LEU A 146 2.63 -0.84 2.13
C LEU A 146 2.13 0.50 2.65
N GLN A 147 0.93 0.95 2.25
CA GLN A 147 0.33 2.17 2.78
C GLN A 147 0.13 2.09 4.30
N TRP A 148 -0.36 0.95 4.79
CA TRP A 148 -0.54 0.73 6.21
C TRP A 148 0.79 0.73 6.99
N LEU A 149 1.84 0.11 6.44
CA LEU A 149 3.18 0.09 7.04
C LEU A 149 3.83 1.48 7.07
N ASP A 150 3.65 2.28 6.02
CA ASP A 150 4.12 3.68 5.98
C ASP A 150 3.35 4.52 7.01
N MET A 151 2.02 4.39 7.08
CA MET A 151 1.21 5.08 8.09
C MET A 151 1.57 4.66 9.53
N LEU A 152 1.82 3.36 9.76
CA LEU A 152 2.28 2.88 11.07
C LEU A 152 3.63 3.48 11.44
N ARG A 153 4.57 3.55 10.49
CA ARG A 153 5.87 4.20 10.69
C ARG A 153 5.69 5.67 11.08
N ASP A 154 4.92 6.43 10.32
CA ASP A 154 4.71 7.86 10.58
C ASP A 154 4.08 8.09 11.97
N ARG A 155 3.06 7.31 12.35
CA ARG A 155 2.38 7.44 13.64
C ARG A 155 3.23 7.00 14.83
N LEU A 156 4.10 6.00 14.66
CA LEU A 156 4.95 5.48 15.74
C LEU A 156 6.25 6.27 15.90
N CYS A 157 6.80 6.84 14.82
CA CYS A 157 8.00 7.66 14.87
C CYS A 157 7.71 9.16 15.14
N SER A 158 6.43 9.57 15.22
CA SER A 158 6.05 10.94 15.60
C SER A 158 6.40 11.22 17.07
N THR A 159 7.12 12.32 17.30
CA THR A 159 7.62 12.76 18.62
C THR A 159 6.51 13.25 19.57
N GLU A 160 5.32 13.51 19.04
CA GLU A 160 4.14 13.90 19.80
C GLU A 160 3.40 12.68 20.34
N GLY A 161 3.95 12.02 21.37
CA GLY A 161 3.20 11.16 22.29
C GLY A 161 2.24 10.13 21.64
N GLY A 162 2.61 9.54 20.50
CA GLY A 162 1.75 8.62 19.76
C GLY A 162 1.28 7.46 20.65
N CYS A 163 -0.04 7.26 20.72
CA CYS A 163 -0.61 6.15 21.48
C CYS A 163 -0.25 4.83 20.78
N VAL A 164 0.64 4.06 21.41
CA VAL A 164 0.98 2.69 21.01
C VAL A 164 -0.25 1.81 21.25
N PRO A 165 -0.89 1.23 20.22
CA PRO A 165 -2.09 0.43 20.41
C PRO A 165 -1.81 -0.83 21.23
N LEU A 166 -2.79 -1.27 22.03
CA LEU A 166 -2.65 -2.48 22.85
C LEU A 166 -2.62 -3.78 22.02
N GLU A 167 -3.26 -3.77 20.85
CA GLU A 167 -3.35 -4.92 19.95
C GLU A 167 -3.27 -4.45 18.49
N VAL A 168 -2.49 -5.17 17.67
CA VAL A 168 -2.48 -4.98 16.22
C VAL A 168 -2.86 -6.27 15.53
N THR A 169 -3.82 -6.17 14.61
CA THR A 169 -4.39 -7.30 13.90
C THR A 169 -4.40 -7.06 12.38
N VAL A 170 -4.01 -8.07 11.60
CA VAL A 170 -4.20 -8.11 10.14
C VAL A 170 -5.05 -9.34 9.79
N VAL A 171 -6.17 -9.14 9.08
CA VAL A 171 -7.08 -10.21 8.67
C VAL A 171 -6.96 -10.44 7.16
N CYS A 172 -6.63 -11.66 6.75
CA CYS A 172 -6.40 -12.04 5.35
C CYS A 172 -7.57 -12.81 4.71
N GLY A 173 -8.62 -13.10 5.49
CA GLY A 173 -9.70 -14.01 5.11
C GLY A 173 -9.29 -15.49 5.11
N SER A 174 -10.27 -16.40 5.02
CA SER A 174 -10.05 -17.84 5.16
C SER A 174 -9.65 -18.56 3.85
N GLY A 175 -9.40 -17.83 2.76
CA GLY A 175 -8.97 -18.42 1.47
C GLY A 175 -10.07 -19.13 0.66
N LYS A 176 -11.33 -18.66 0.69
CA LYS A 176 -12.49 -19.31 0.05
C LYS A 176 -12.36 -19.58 -1.46
N HIS A 177 -11.40 -18.96 -2.17
CA HIS A 177 -11.22 -19.08 -3.62
C HIS A 177 -9.97 -19.86 -4.04
N ASN A 178 -9.18 -20.40 -3.11
CA ASN A 178 -8.03 -21.21 -3.46
C ASN A 178 -8.42 -22.69 -3.57
N SER A 179 -8.07 -23.29 -4.71
CA SER A 179 -8.34 -24.70 -5.08
C SER A 179 -7.78 -25.71 -4.06
N VAL A 180 -6.80 -25.27 -3.26
CA VAL A 180 -6.19 -26.05 -2.18
C VAL A 180 -6.64 -25.51 -0.84
N ARG A 181 -7.37 -26.34 -0.08
CA ARG A 181 -7.82 -26.05 1.29
C ARG A 181 -6.61 -25.71 2.18
N GLY A 182 -6.48 -24.45 2.59
CA GLY A 182 -5.47 -23.99 3.56
C GLY A 182 -4.32 -23.13 3.00
N GLN A 183 -4.16 -23.03 1.68
CA GLN A 183 -3.23 -22.10 1.05
C GLN A 183 -3.96 -20.81 0.68
N SER A 184 -3.41 -19.65 1.01
CA SER A 184 -3.97 -18.34 0.68
C SER A 184 -2.82 -17.47 0.21
N LEU A 185 -2.80 -17.09 -1.08
CA LEU A 185 -1.74 -16.25 -1.64
C LEU A 185 -1.61 -14.92 -0.87
N VAL A 186 -2.75 -14.41 -0.39
CA VAL A 186 -2.81 -13.23 0.49
C VAL A 186 -2.09 -13.49 1.82
N LYS A 187 -2.37 -14.62 2.48
CA LYS A 187 -1.71 -15.01 3.74
C LYS A 187 -0.22 -15.22 3.53
N ASP A 188 0.17 -15.83 2.42
CA ASP A 188 1.56 -16.15 2.11
C ASP A 188 2.35 -14.85 1.84
N LEU A 189 1.78 -13.92 1.07
CA LEU A 189 2.35 -12.58 0.88
C LEU A 189 2.49 -11.81 2.20
N VAL A 190 1.43 -11.79 3.03
CA VAL A 190 1.49 -11.10 4.33
C VAL A 190 2.54 -11.76 5.23
N SER A 191 2.63 -13.10 5.26
CA SER A 191 3.65 -13.82 6.02
C SER A 191 5.06 -13.43 5.58
N GLU A 192 5.31 -13.40 4.27
CA GLU A 192 6.60 -13.02 3.70
C GLU A 192 6.96 -11.56 4.03
N MET A 193 6.01 -10.62 3.90
CA MET A 193 6.21 -9.22 4.28
C MET A 193 6.53 -9.08 5.77
N MET A 194 5.78 -9.77 6.64
CA MET A 194 6.02 -9.75 8.08
C MET A 194 7.39 -10.34 8.44
N PHE A 195 7.79 -11.43 7.78
CA PHE A 195 9.10 -12.05 7.97
C PHE A 195 10.25 -11.09 7.59
N LYS A 196 10.21 -10.51 6.39
CA LYS A 196 11.24 -9.56 5.92
C LYS A 196 11.39 -8.31 6.78
N LEU A 197 10.28 -7.84 7.31
CA LEU A 197 10.24 -6.68 8.21
C LEU A 197 10.61 -7.04 9.65
N SER A 198 10.92 -8.31 9.94
CA SER A 198 11.17 -8.80 11.31
C SER A 198 10.03 -8.44 12.26
N SER A 199 8.80 -8.47 11.75
CA SER A 199 7.59 -8.08 12.47
C SER A 199 7.31 -9.06 13.63
N PRO A 200 6.82 -8.60 14.79
CA PRO A 200 6.37 -9.44 15.88
C PRO A 200 4.98 -10.04 15.63
N LEU A 201 4.29 -9.65 14.55
CA LEU A 201 3.00 -10.26 14.21
C LEU A 201 3.15 -11.78 14.04
N ARG A 202 2.25 -12.53 14.67
CA ARG A 202 2.19 -13.99 14.59
C ARG A 202 0.82 -14.42 14.11
N ILE A 203 0.74 -15.58 13.48
CA ILE A 203 -0.55 -16.17 13.10
C ILE A 203 -1.31 -16.54 14.39
N ASP A 204 -2.58 -16.15 14.48
CA ASP A 204 -3.47 -16.47 15.58
C ASP A 204 -3.78 -17.98 15.58
N ARG A 205 -3.56 -18.64 16.72
CA ARG A 205 -3.82 -20.07 16.91
C ARG A 205 -5.28 -20.43 16.70
N ASN A 206 -6.20 -19.49 16.96
CA ASN A 206 -7.64 -19.70 16.85
C ASN A 206 -8.19 -19.27 15.48
N ASN A 207 -7.40 -18.53 14.70
CA ASN A 207 -7.80 -18.06 13.38
C ASN A 207 -6.57 -17.94 12.47
N VAL A 208 -6.33 -18.98 11.67
CA VAL A 208 -5.19 -19.06 10.75
C VAL A 208 -5.18 -17.98 9.65
N GLY A 209 -6.30 -17.26 9.45
CA GLY A 209 -6.41 -16.11 8.56
C GLY A 209 -6.18 -14.76 9.24
N ARG A 210 -5.75 -14.76 10.51
CA ARG A 210 -5.50 -13.56 11.32
C ARG A 210 -4.06 -13.55 11.82
N PHE A 211 -3.38 -12.42 11.63
CA PHE A 211 -2.11 -12.11 12.28
C PHE A 211 -2.37 -11.17 13.44
N ILE A 212 -1.69 -11.39 14.57
CA ILE A 212 -1.94 -10.66 15.81
C ILE A 212 -0.64 -10.45 16.61
N VAL A 213 -0.57 -9.32 17.31
CA VAL A 213 0.43 -9.00 18.34
C VAL A 213 -0.24 -8.17 19.43
N LYS A 214 0.11 -8.41 20.69
CA LYS A 214 -0.50 -7.76 21.87
C LYS A 214 0.54 -7.19 22.83
N GLY A 215 0.14 -6.15 23.55
CA GLY A 215 0.76 -5.73 24.82
C GLY A 215 2.23 -5.35 24.71
N LYS A 216 3.03 -5.75 25.71
CA LYS A 216 4.45 -5.39 25.82
C LYS A 216 5.25 -5.82 24.59
N GLU A 217 4.95 -6.95 23.94
CA GLU A 217 5.68 -7.39 22.74
C GLU A 217 5.59 -6.40 21.58
N TRP A 218 4.48 -5.66 21.49
CA TRP A 218 4.31 -4.59 20.52
C TRP A 218 5.11 -3.33 20.90
N ALA A 219 5.23 -3.02 22.20
CA ALA A 219 5.95 -1.86 22.73
C ALA A 219 7.47 -2.08 22.99
N SER A 220 7.88 -3.32 23.24
CA SER A 220 9.24 -3.72 23.65
C SER A 220 10.00 -4.42 22.54
N SER A 221 9.33 -4.76 21.44
CA SER A 221 10.04 -5.27 20.29
C SER A 221 10.86 -4.14 19.68
N ASN A 222 12.00 -4.52 19.13
CA ASN A 222 12.72 -3.76 18.12
C ASN A 222 11.83 -3.39 16.91
N LEU A 223 10.50 -3.37 16.98
CA LEU A 223 9.58 -2.98 15.93
C LEU A 223 9.59 -1.46 15.72
N ILE A 224 9.57 -0.66 16.79
CA ILE A 224 9.81 0.79 16.67
C ILE A 224 11.23 1.02 16.12
N GLY A 225 12.23 0.24 16.58
CA GLY A 225 13.60 0.29 16.05
C GLY A 225 13.74 -0.17 14.59
N ALA A 226 13.11 -1.27 14.19
CA ALA A 226 13.26 -1.91 12.88
C ALA A 226 12.40 -1.21 11.82
N LEU A 227 11.21 -0.73 12.20
CA LEU A 227 10.37 0.11 11.35
C LEU A 227 10.93 1.55 11.25
N CYS A 228 11.53 2.11 12.31
CA CYS A 228 12.08 3.48 12.27
C CYS A 228 13.55 3.59 11.77
N TRP A 229 14.36 2.52 11.60
CA TRP A 229 15.82 2.69 11.33
C TRP A 229 16.41 2.14 10.02
N LYS A 230 15.71 1.29 9.24
CA LYS A 230 16.26 0.89 7.93
C LYS A 230 16.43 2.07 6.95
N PHE A 231 15.72 3.19 7.15
CA PHE A 231 15.84 4.42 6.35
C PHE A 231 16.73 5.51 6.99
N ALA A 232 16.72 5.66 8.31
CA ALA A 232 17.55 6.66 9.00
C ALA A 232 19.06 6.45 8.73
N LYS A 233 19.49 5.20 8.57
CA LYS A 233 20.90 4.86 8.28
C LYS A 233 21.32 5.16 6.84
N LEU A 234 20.39 5.26 5.88
CA LEU A 234 20.70 5.59 4.48
C LEU A 234 20.71 7.11 4.27
N SER A 235 19.73 7.86 4.80
CA SER A 235 19.77 9.32 4.75
C SER A 235 20.90 9.91 5.59
N TYR A 236 21.25 9.34 6.75
CA TYR A 236 22.43 9.81 7.50
C TYR A 236 23.73 9.56 6.71
N ASN A 237 23.84 8.47 5.97
CA ASN A 237 25.03 8.17 5.16
C ASN A 237 25.07 8.91 3.81
N GLU A 238 23.92 9.33 3.25
CA GLU A 238 23.85 10.23 2.09
C GLU A 238 24.17 11.67 2.51
N ILE A 239 23.60 12.16 3.62
CA ILE A 239 23.91 13.48 4.19
C ILE A 239 25.37 13.54 4.71
N ALA A 240 25.90 12.46 5.28
CA ALA A 240 27.31 12.40 5.71
C ALA A 240 28.30 12.20 4.54
N ARG A 241 27.82 11.80 3.35
CA ARG A 241 28.62 11.82 2.11
C ARG A 241 28.59 13.20 1.46
N GLU A 242 27.42 13.84 1.39
CA GLU A 242 27.27 15.21 0.88
C GLU A 242 27.93 16.25 1.81
N GLY A 243 27.97 16.01 3.12
CA GLY A 243 28.66 16.84 4.10
C GLY A 243 30.18 16.63 4.21
N LYS A 244 30.78 15.72 3.43
CA LYS A 244 32.24 15.53 3.37
C LYS A 244 32.93 16.27 2.22
N ASP A 245 32.17 16.80 1.26
CA ASP A 245 32.71 17.54 0.11
C ASP A 245 32.62 19.07 0.27
N GLY A 246 32.21 19.56 1.45
CA GLY A 246 32.16 20.99 1.71
C GLY A 246 32.05 21.28 3.19
N ILE A 247 33.20 21.44 3.85
CA ILE A 247 33.52 22.46 4.88
C ILE A 247 34.91 22.08 5.42
N SER A 248 35.93 22.76 4.91
CA SER A 248 37.19 22.94 5.62
C SER A 248 36.95 23.98 6.71
N CYS A 249 36.81 23.54 7.96
CA CYS A 249 37.00 24.41 9.11
C CYS A 249 38.00 23.75 10.05
N SER A 250 39.08 24.49 10.27
CA SER A 250 40.24 24.26 11.11
C SER A 250 39.96 23.58 12.44
N GLU A 251 40.68 22.49 12.69
CA GLU A 251 40.93 21.94 14.01
C GLU A 251 41.83 22.90 14.81
N GLU A 252 41.40 23.32 15.99
CA GLU A 252 42.30 23.61 17.12
C GLU A 252 41.85 22.78 18.33
N PRO A 253 42.77 22.03 18.98
CA PRO A 253 42.44 21.19 20.13
C PRO A 253 42.51 21.99 21.42
N VAL A 254 41.49 21.88 22.28
CA VAL A 254 41.58 22.34 23.68
C VAL A 254 42.01 21.15 24.53
N GLU A 255 43.26 21.18 24.99
CA GLU A 255 43.84 20.23 25.93
C GLU A 255 43.11 20.26 27.28
N ALA A 256 42.76 19.07 27.78
CA ALA A 256 42.38 18.85 29.17
C ALA A 256 43.65 18.70 30.01
N THR A 257 43.97 19.70 30.84
CA THR A 257 44.96 19.54 31.92
C THR A 257 44.24 19.10 33.20
N ILE A 258 44.55 17.89 33.65
CA ILE A 258 44.28 17.40 35.00
C ILE A 258 45.40 17.90 35.91
N PHE A 259 45.08 18.56 37.02
CA PHE A 259 45.88 18.50 38.24
C PHE A 259 44.96 18.50 39.47
N ALA A 260 45.13 17.41 40.24
CA ALA A 260 44.87 17.17 41.67
C ALA A 260 43.53 17.61 42.29
#